data_AF-A0A951WKL8-F1
#
_entry.id   AF-A0A951WKL8-F1
#
_cell.length_a   1.000
_cell.length_b   1.000
_cell.length_c   1.000
_cell.angle_alpha   90.00
_cell.angle_beta   90.00
_cell.angle_gamma   90.00
#
_symmetry.space_group_name_H-M   'P 1'
#
loop_
_entity.id
_entity.type
_entity.pdbx_description
1 polymer ?
#
loop_
_entity_poly.entity_id
_entity_poly.type
_entity_poly.pdbx_seq_one_letter_code
_entity_poly.pdbx_strand_id
1 'polypeptide(L)'
;MPKVLISFLGTGPYKACRYAVQAQLSQKTAYVQVAECELYQIDRAVILCTSKSLELHWQPLREQLAANGVSASYRDMPDCSSPQEFWDLFKILQSVISEYDGHQIYLDITHSFRAIPFFAGSVVSFQRMVSPTKSQIQQIFYGEGPQHPKNPETAEVLKIWDLSPFLELLDWSQALSQFLETGNASKLGALTTEHATEEIKSANQNQDFARRNTFNSLKSLGKGLTEISLGLAGNRTGELLVDRAKTRCSVARALENLDKCREIVASDLPPLALLLHEIQSMLEPMSQGFVHGQSGVKSWLQLAKLYLKFGRYADCSATLREGLLNIKIDPAHLFSEKERHSSALGVLAKTIFDLRNDLNHAGYRSNPSKTEVIQSNLEDFIQKIEDSIFAPVFVNLSNHPSDKWSEAQTRAVMAVPCPFAAIAKIVDVNFPAVDPADDTPDLAKIAEKIIHDLPPGTVAALVQGEYILSTLIVQGLQALSIDCYTATTHRNVIDLPDGKKLTEFKFERLRKYPGLR
;
A
#
# COMPACT_ATOMS: atom_id res chain seq x y z
N MET A 1 29.33 13.62 18.18
CA MET A 1 28.57 13.56 19.45
C MET A 1 29.26 12.56 20.35
N PRO A 2 29.28 12.75 21.68
CA PRO A 2 29.93 11.79 22.57
C PRO A 2 29.19 10.45 22.54
N LYS A 3 29.93 9.35 22.72
CA LYS A 3 29.38 7.99 22.64
C LYS A 3 29.30 7.35 24.01
N VAL A 4 28.20 6.66 24.28
CA VAL A 4 28.01 5.92 25.53
C VAL A 4 27.54 4.50 25.27
N LEU A 5 28.18 3.54 25.94
CA LEU A 5 27.75 2.15 26.01
C LEU A 5 26.87 1.94 27.24
N ILE A 6 25.70 1.35 27.05
CA ILE A 6 24.89 0.76 28.13
C ILE A 6 25.00 -0.76 27.95
N SER A 7 25.53 -1.48 28.93
CA SER A 7 25.77 -2.92 28.81
C SER A 7 25.28 -3.66 30.03
N PHE A 8 24.72 -4.86 29.83
CA PHE A 8 24.41 -5.79 30.92
C PHE A 8 25.67 -6.56 31.32
N LEU A 9 25.89 -6.76 32.62
CA LEU A 9 26.96 -7.62 33.14
C LEU A 9 26.39 -8.93 33.67
N GLY A 10 26.99 -10.04 33.23
CA GLY A 10 26.61 -11.39 33.65
C GLY A 10 27.50 -11.94 34.75
N THR A 11 27.29 -13.20 35.11
CA THR A 11 28.07 -13.92 36.13
C THR A 11 28.85 -15.10 35.54
N GLY A 12 29.03 -15.12 34.22
CA GLY A 12 29.65 -16.23 33.50
C GLY A 12 31.17 -16.24 33.67
N PRO A 13 31.82 -17.41 33.56
CA PRO A 13 33.28 -17.48 33.60
C PRO A 13 33.87 -16.97 32.28
N TYR A 14 34.11 -15.66 32.21
CA TYR A 14 34.62 -15.00 31.01
C TYR A 14 36.03 -15.48 30.65
N LYS A 15 36.28 -15.66 29.35
CA LYS A 15 37.57 -16.08 28.79
C LYS A 15 38.09 -15.01 27.86
N ALA A 16 39.38 -14.74 27.94
CA ALA A 16 40.02 -13.74 27.11
C ALA A 16 40.04 -14.18 25.63
N CYS A 17 39.46 -13.37 24.76
CA CYS A 17 39.41 -13.56 23.32
C CYS A 17 39.54 -12.20 22.61
N ARG A 18 39.62 -12.22 21.29
CA ARG A 18 39.49 -11.04 20.43
C ARG A 18 38.10 -11.01 19.86
N TYR A 19 37.57 -9.81 19.67
CA TYR A 19 36.30 -9.61 18.99
C TYR A 19 36.51 -8.98 17.63
N ALA A 20 35.69 -9.38 16.67
CA ALA A 20 35.70 -8.87 15.31
C ALA A 20 34.41 -8.09 15.01
N VAL A 21 34.59 -6.90 14.44
CA VAL A 21 33.54 -6.11 13.80
C VAL A 21 34.02 -5.79 12.40
N GLN A 22 33.31 -6.27 11.38
CA GLN A 22 33.73 -6.14 9.98
C GLN A 22 35.19 -6.65 9.79
N ALA A 23 36.11 -5.77 9.39
CA ALA A 23 37.53 -6.07 9.20
C ALA A 23 38.43 -5.68 10.39
N GLN A 24 37.85 -5.11 11.46
CA GLN A 24 38.59 -4.67 12.64
C GLN A 24 38.59 -5.74 13.73
N LEU A 25 39.70 -5.80 14.49
CA LEU A 25 39.90 -6.74 15.59
C LEU A 25 40.25 -5.98 16.86
N SER A 26 39.62 -6.34 17.97
CA SER A 26 39.95 -5.79 19.28
C SER A 26 41.26 -6.36 19.81
N GLN A 27 41.77 -5.71 20.87
CA GLN A 27 42.71 -6.34 21.77
C GLN A 27 42.08 -7.56 22.46
N LYS A 28 42.95 -8.45 22.98
CA LYS A 28 42.52 -9.63 23.70
C LYS A 28 41.98 -9.22 25.06
N THR A 29 40.70 -9.48 25.32
CA THR A 29 40.02 -9.14 26.58
C THR A 29 39.01 -10.22 26.95
N ALA A 30 38.76 -10.37 28.25
CA ALA A 30 37.69 -11.24 28.75
C ALA A 30 36.32 -10.56 28.66
N TYR A 31 36.26 -9.24 28.48
CA TYR A 31 35.04 -8.45 28.56
C TYR A 31 34.68 -7.89 27.19
N VAL A 32 33.54 -8.30 26.64
CA VAL A 32 33.04 -7.80 25.35
C VAL A 32 32.88 -6.27 25.36
N GLN A 33 32.50 -5.70 26.51
CA GLN A 33 32.32 -4.25 26.67
C GLN A 33 33.60 -3.46 26.40
N VAL A 34 34.76 -4.03 26.75
CA VAL A 34 36.07 -3.40 26.48
C VAL A 34 36.34 -3.39 24.99
N ALA A 35 36.07 -4.51 24.31
CA ALA A 35 36.23 -4.63 22.87
C ALA A 35 35.27 -3.73 22.09
N GLU A 36 34.01 -3.62 22.53
CA GLU A 36 33.03 -2.70 21.96
C GLU A 36 33.47 -1.25 22.10
N CYS A 37 33.96 -0.85 23.27
CA CYS A 37 34.43 0.51 23.47
C CYS A 37 35.66 0.83 22.61
N GLU A 38 36.58 -0.12 22.44
CA GLU A 38 37.74 0.02 21.57
C GLU A 38 37.32 0.16 20.10
N LEU A 39 36.56 -0.81 19.58
CA LEU A 39 36.21 -0.92 18.16
C LEU A 39 35.31 0.23 17.70
N TYR A 40 34.40 0.70 18.56
CA TYR A 40 33.49 1.79 18.23
C TYR A 40 33.91 3.16 18.78
N GLN A 41 35.09 3.24 19.42
CA GLN A 41 35.65 4.46 20.01
C GLN A 41 34.67 5.12 20.99
N ILE A 42 34.19 4.36 21.97
CA ILE A 42 33.19 4.82 22.94
C ILE A 42 33.88 5.48 24.14
N ASP A 43 33.42 6.66 24.53
CA ASP A 43 34.05 7.47 25.58
C ASP A 43 33.59 7.09 27.00
N ARG A 44 32.38 6.53 27.12
CA ARG A 44 31.71 6.29 28.41
C ARG A 44 30.97 4.96 28.42
N ALA A 45 30.91 4.31 29.59
CA ALA A 45 30.17 3.08 29.79
C ALA A 45 29.31 3.13 31.06
N VAL A 46 28.07 2.66 30.97
CA VAL A 46 27.17 2.40 32.10
C VAL A 46 26.86 0.91 32.11
N ILE A 47 27.30 0.25 33.18
CA ILE A 47 27.17 -1.20 33.32
C ILE A 47 26.02 -1.53 34.27
N LEU A 48 25.05 -2.29 33.78
CA LEU A 48 23.90 -2.74 34.57
C LEU A 48 24.28 -4.05 35.27
N CYS A 49 24.31 -4.02 36.60
CA CYS A 49 24.82 -5.13 37.41
C CYS A 49 23.76 -5.64 38.39
N THR A 50 23.56 -6.95 38.44
CA THR A 50 23.00 -7.58 39.66
C THR A 50 24.09 -7.61 40.74
N SER A 51 23.71 -7.74 42.00
CA SER A 51 24.67 -7.81 43.14
C SER A 51 25.79 -8.83 42.90
N LYS A 52 25.44 -9.99 42.31
CA LYS A 52 26.40 -11.06 42.02
C LYS A 52 27.36 -10.72 40.87
N SER A 53 26.86 -10.12 39.79
CA SER A 53 27.72 -9.70 38.67
C SER A 53 28.69 -8.58 39.07
N LEU A 54 28.23 -7.68 39.96
CA LEU A 54 29.03 -6.60 40.51
C LEU A 54 30.23 -7.15 41.28
N GLU A 55 29.98 -8.07 42.21
CA GLU A 55 31.04 -8.68 43.04
C GLU A 55 32.08 -9.43 42.19
N LEU A 56 31.64 -10.17 41.19
CA LEU A 56 32.52 -11.03 40.40
C LEU A 56 33.36 -10.28 39.36
N HIS A 57 32.79 -9.26 38.71
CA HIS A 57 33.33 -8.76 37.44
C HIS A 57 33.53 -7.25 37.35
N TRP A 58 32.93 -6.44 38.23
CA TRP A 58 32.95 -4.98 38.04
C TRP A 58 34.34 -4.36 38.16
N GLN A 59 35.12 -4.70 39.20
CA GLN A 59 36.44 -4.09 39.39
C GLN A 59 37.41 -4.40 38.24
N PRO A 60 37.60 -5.68 37.83
CA PRO A 60 38.48 -5.98 36.70
C PRO A 60 38.00 -5.38 35.37
N LEU A 61 36.69 -5.31 35.14
CA LEU A 61 36.12 -4.65 33.97
C LEU A 61 36.44 -3.15 33.97
N ARG A 62 36.19 -2.47 35.09
CA ARG A 62 36.43 -1.03 35.25
C ARG A 62 37.89 -0.66 35.01
N GLU A 63 38.82 -1.46 35.53
CA GLU A 63 40.26 -1.25 35.32
C GLU A 63 40.64 -1.33 33.83
N GLN A 64 40.11 -2.33 33.10
CA GLN A 64 40.38 -2.47 31.66
C GLN A 64 39.73 -1.36 30.82
N LEU A 65 38.53 -0.91 31.19
CA LEU A 65 37.88 0.24 30.54
C LEU A 65 38.69 1.53 30.78
N ALA A 66 39.11 1.77 32.02
CA ALA A 66 39.92 2.94 32.37
C ALA A 66 41.28 2.95 31.67
N ALA A 67 41.93 1.78 31.51
CA ALA A 67 43.16 1.64 30.76
C ALA A 67 43.02 2.02 29.28
N ASN A 68 41.81 1.89 28.72
CA ASN A 68 41.46 2.31 27.36
C ASN A 68 40.87 3.75 27.32
N GLY A 69 40.94 4.51 28.41
CA GLY A 69 40.45 5.88 28.47
C GLY A 69 38.93 6.01 28.58
N VAL A 70 38.21 4.93 28.85
CA VAL A 70 36.74 4.92 28.94
C VAL A 70 36.29 5.22 30.37
N SER A 71 35.43 6.23 30.53
CA SER A 71 34.83 6.54 31.83
C SER A 71 33.66 5.61 32.13
N ALA A 72 33.82 4.71 33.11
CA ALA A 72 32.83 3.69 33.44
C ALA A 72 32.13 3.94 34.79
N SER A 73 30.81 3.73 34.82
CA SER A 73 29.99 3.66 36.04
C SER A 73 29.08 2.43 36.01
N TYR A 74 28.48 2.08 37.14
CA TYR A 74 27.48 1.01 37.20
C TYR A 74 26.12 1.52 37.71
N ARG A 75 25.08 0.72 37.46
CA ARG A 75 23.74 0.85 38.06
C ARG A 75 23.28 -0.51 38.54
N ASP A 76 22.75 -0.57 39.76
CA ASP A 76 22.14 -1.79 40.28
C ASP A 76 20.89 -2.14 39.48
N MET A 77 20.75 -3.41 39.13
CA MET A 77 19.55 -3.94 38.50
C MET A 77 19.02 -5.16 39.26
N PRO A 78 17.69 -5.40 39.25
CA PRO A 78 17.13 -6.59 39.86
C PRO A 78 17.44 -7.84 39.03
N ASP A 79 17.28 -9.02 39.63
CA ASP A 79 17.45 -10.31 38.94
C ASP A 79 16.36 -10.59 37.89
N CYS A 80 15.29 -9.78 37.87
CA CYS A 80 14.16 -9.88 36.95
C CYS A 80 13.41 -11.21 37.09
N SER A 81 13.20 -11.64 38.33
CA SER A 81 12.51 -12.89 38.69
C SER A 81 10.98 -12.73 38.82
N SER A 82 10.47 -11.50 38.74
CA SER A 82 9.04 -11.18 38.81
C SER A 82 8.66 -10.05 37.85
N PRO A 83 7.38 -9.93 37.44
CA PRO A 83 6.92 -8.81 36.61
C PRO A 83 7.21 -7.43 37.19
N GLN A 84 7.17 -7.29 38.53
CA GLN A 84 7.48 -6.03 39.21
C GLN A 84 8.95 -5.64 39.03
N GLU A 85 9.87 -6.60 39.11
CA GLU A 85 11.30 -6.35 38.87
C GLU A 85 11.58 -5.92 37.43
N PHE A 86 10.83 -6.42 36.44
CA PHE A 86 10.92 -5.89 35.07
C PHE A 86 10.49 -4.42 34.99
N TRP A 87 9.46 -3.99 35.73
CA TRP A 87 9.10 -2.58 35.81
C TRP A 87 10.17 -1.71 36.49
N ASP A 88 10.89 -2.27 37.46
CA ASP A 88 12.01 -1.56 38.08
C ASP A 88 13.20 -1.47 37.12
N LEU A 89 13.50 -2.52 36.35
CA LEU A 89 14.47 -2.47 35.26
C LEU A 89 14.08 -1.45 34.18
N PHE A 90 12.79 -1.34 33.83
CA PHE A 90 12.30 -0.32 32.90
C PHE A 90 12.64 1.10 33.37
N LYS A 91 12.40 1.42 34.65
CA LYS A 91 12.72 2.73 35.23
C LYS A 91 14.22 2.99 35.20
N ILE A 92 15.04 1.97 35.50
CA ILE A 92 16.51 2.06 35.45
C ILE A 92 16.96 2.38 34.02
N LEU A 93 16.51 1.59 33.04
CA LEU A 93 16.87 1.79 31.63
C LEU A 93 16.43 3.17 31.13
N GLN A 94 15.20 3.61 31.42
CA GLN A 94 14.76 4.96 31.07
C GLN A 94 15.62 6.04 31.71
N SER A 95 15.93 5.91 33.01
CA SER A 95 16.75 6.89 33.72
C SER A 95 18.14 6.99 33.11
N VAL A 96 18.76 5.85 32.81
CA VAL A 96 20.10 5.82 32.19
C VAL A 96 20.04 6.41 30.79
N ILE A 97 19.08 6.02 29.95
CA ILE A 97 18.98 6.57 28.59
C ILE A 97 18.77 8.09 28.62
N SER A 98 17.92 8.58 29.54
CA SER A 98 17.62 10.02 29.67
C SER A 98 18.80 10.84 30.21
N GLU A 99 19.64 10.26 31.07
CA GLU A 99 20.87 10.90 31.57
C GLU A 99 21.84 11.26 30.43
N TYR A 100 21.80 10.48 29.34
CA TYR A 100 22.65 10.65 28.17
C TYR A 100 21.89 11.17 26.95
N ASP A 101 20.81 11.93 27.14
CA ASP A 101 20.15 12.66 26.04
C ASP A 101 21.19 13.51 25.26
N GLY A 102 21.11 13.48 23.93
CA GLY A 102 22.06 14.12 23.02
C GLY A 102 23.37 13.35 22.76
N HIS A 103 23.55 12.18 23.38
CA HIS A 103 24.66 11.26 23.08
C HIS A 103 24.27 10.22 22.02
N GLN A 104 25.28 9.60 21.42
CA GLN A 104 25.11 8.38 20.64
C GLN A 104 25.14 7.18 21.60
N ILE A 105 24.01 6.49 21.72
CA ILE A 105 23.83 5.40 22.68
C ILE A 105 24.02 4.06 21.97
N TYR A 106 24.82 3.20 22.57
CA TYR A 106 25.05 1.82 22.15
C TYR A 106 24.54 0.91 23.25
N LEU A 107 23.72 -0.08 22.92
CA LEU A 107 23.13 -1.01 23.88
C LEU A 107 23.72 -2.41 23.67
N ASP A 108 24.51 -2.90 24.61
CA ASP A 108 25.03 -4.26 24.58
C ASP A 108 24.14 -5.20 25.41
N ILE A 109 23.59 -6.22 24.73
CA ILE A 109 22.75 -7.26 25.32
C ILE A 109 23.47 -8.61 25.48
N THR A 110 24.78 -8.68 25.21
CA THR A 110 25.57 -9.92 25.20
C THR A 110 25.43 -10.75 26.47
N HIS A 111 25.53 -10.11 27.63
CA HIS A 111 25.45 -10.80 28.92
C HIS A 111 24.10 -10.63 29.62
N SER A 112 23.09 -10.14 28.90
CA SER A 112 21.73 -10.12 29.40
C SER A 112 21.15 -11.54 29.46
N PHE A 113 20.40 -11.87 30.51
CA PHE A 113 19.95 -13.23 30.76
C PHE A 113 18.50 -13.47 30.32
N ARG A 114 18.29 -14.54 29.54
CA ARG A 114 16.96 -15.05 29.13
C ARG A 114 16.05 -13.99 28.50
N ALA A 115 15.05 -13.50 29.25
CA ALA A 115 14.01 -12.60 28.76
C ALA A 115 14.46 -11.12 28.72
N ILE A 116 15.54 -10.78 29.44
CA ILE A 116 16.08 -9.42 29.51
C ILE A 116 16.43 -8.83 28.13
N PRO A 117 17.10 -9.53 27.18
CA PRO A 117 17.39 -8.94 25.87
C PRO A 117 16.11 -8.56 25.08
N PHE A 118 15.10 -9.44 25.09
CA PHE A 118 13.80 -9.13 24.47
C PHE A 118 13.13 -7.93 25.15
N PHE A 119 13.16 -7.89 26.47
CA PHE A 119 12.62 -6.77 27.25
C PHE A 119 13.36 -5.46 26.98
N ALA A 120 14.69 -5.48 26.93
CA ALA A 120 15.50 -4.29 26.62
C ALA A 120 15.14 -3.74 25.23
N GLY A 121 14.98 -4.63 24.23
CA GLY A 121 14.50 -4.23 22.90
C GLY A 121 13.12 -3.55 22.92
N SER A 122 12.19 -3.99 23.78
CA SER A 122 10.88 -3.34 23.92
C SER A 122 10.97 -1.98 24.62
N VAL A 123 11.85 -1.82 25.61
CA VAL A 123 12.13 -0.52 26.23
C VAL A 123 12.74 0.46 25.22
N VAL A 124 13.67 0.00 24.39
CA VAL A 124 14.25 0.82 23.31
C VAL A 124 13.18 1.27 22.33
N SER A 125 12.32 0.36 21.88
CA SER A 125 11.20 0.68 21.00
C SER A 125 10.26 1.74 21.63
N PHE A 126 9.93 1.56 22.91
CA PHE A 126 9.14 2.54 23.67
C PHE A 126 9.84 3.91 23.75
N GLN A 127 11.14 3.94 24.07
CA GLN A 127 11.90 5.19 24.20
C GLN A 127 11.92 5.98 22.89
N ARG A 128 12.10 5.29 21.75
CA ARG A 128 12.07 5.92 20.42
C ARG A 128 10.72 6.55 20.10
N MET A 129 9.63 6.02 20.66
CA MET A 129 8.30 6.60 20.52
C MET A 129 8.09 7.84 21.40
N VAL A 130 8.55 7.83 22.66
CA VAL A 130 8.30 8.94 23.61
C VAL A 130 9.30 10.09 23.51
N SER A 131 10.53 9.82 23.03
CA SER A 131 11.62 10.79 22.94
C SER A 131 12.41 10.70 21.62
N PRO A 132 11.75 10.80 20.45
CA PRO A 132 12.34 10.50 19.13
C PRO A 132 13.54 11.37 18.75
N THR A 133 13.67 12.57 19.33
CA THR A 133 14.69 13.56 18.96
C THR A 133 15.83 13.70 19.98
N LYS A 134 15.76 13.00 21.13
CA LYS A 134 16.69 13.22 22.25
C LYS A 134 17.64 12.06 22.47
N SER A 135 17.15 10.82 22.37
CA SER A 135 17.95 9.63 22.65
C SER A 135 18.15 8.86 21.33
N GLN A 136 19.36 8.95 20.75
CA GLN A 136 19.68 8.23 19.51
C GLN A 136 20.42 6.94 19.83
N ILE A 137 19.66 5.87 20.08
CA ILE A 137 20.22 4.52 20.14
C ILE A 137 20.68 4.17 18.72
N GLN A 138 22.00 4.16 18.54
CA GLN A 138 22.66 3.92 17.27
C GLN A 138 22.68 2.43 16.97
N GLN A 139 23.17 1.63 17.93
CA GLN A 139 23.35 0.21 17.73
C GLN A 139 22.96 -0.64 18.94
N ILE A 140 22.47 -1.86 18.66
CA ILE A 140 22.33 -2.94 19.65
C ILE A 140 23.38 -4.01 19.36
N PHE A 141 24.25 -4.27 20.34
CA PHE A 141 25.32 -5.25 20.23
C PHE A 141 24.97 -6.59 20.85
N TYR A 142 25.44 -7.65 20.19
CA TYR A 142 25.48 -9.01 20.72
C TYR A 142 26.80 -9.68 20.32
N GLY A 143 27.67 -9.92 21.30
CA GLY A 143 28.89 -10.69 21.17
C GLY A 143 28.64 -12.20 21.21
N GLU A 144 29.26 -12.94 20.31
CA GLU A 144 29.26 -14.39 20.37
C GLU A 144 29.97 -14.88 21.64
N GLY A 145 29.42 -15.92 22.26
CA GLY A 145 30.14 -16.68 23.28
C GLY A 145 31.19 -17.60 22.64
N PRO A 146 32.25 -17.97 23.38
CA PRO A 146 33.26 -18.91 22.88
C PRO A 146 32.61 -20.24 22.50
N GLN A 147 32.54 -20.54 21.20
CA GLN A 147 32.15 -21.85 20.71
C GLN A 147 33.23 -22.86 21.08
N HIS A 148 32.88 -24.11 21.41
CA HIS A 148 33.85 -25.19 21.49
C HIS A 148 34.37 -25.47 20.06
N PRO A 149 35.55 -24.96 19.66
CA PRO A 149 35.93 -24.94 18.27
C PRO A 149 36.56 -26.28 17.89
N LYS A 150 36.31 -26.74 16.66
CA LYS A 150 37.03 -27.88 16.06
C LYS A 150 38.49 -27.55 15.71
N ASN A 151 38.85 -26.26 15.68
CA ASN A 151 40.19 -25.79 15.31
C ASN A 151 40.72 -24.71 16.31
N PRO A 152 41.83 -24.94 17.01
CA PRO A 152 42.35 -24.05 18.06
C PRO A 152 42.77 -22.65 17.58
N GLU A 153 43.16 -22.47 16.32
CA GLU A 153 43.65 -21.18 15.80
C GLU A 153 42.52 -20.19 15.46
N THR A 154 41.33 -20.68 15.09
CA THR A 154 40.12 -19.85 14.88
C THR A 154 39.30 -19.65 16.16
N ALA A 155 39.71 -20.29 17.26
CA ALA A 155 39.00 -20.33 18.54
C ALA A 155 38.96 -18.99 19.30
N GLU A 156 39.85 -18.05 18.94
CA GLU A 156 40.07 -16.84 19.72
C GLU A 156 39.41 -15.58 19.14
N VAL A 157 38.78 -15.63 17.96
CA VAL A 157 38.12 -14.47 17.35
C VAL A 157 36.61 -14.68 17.33
N LEU A 158 35.88 -13.92 18.14
CA LEU A 158 34.42 -13.97 18.26
C LEU A 158 33.80 -12.77 17.54
N LYS A 159 32.60 -12.90 16.99
CA LYS A 159 31.94 -11.77 16.31
C LYS A 159 31.12 -10.95 17.28
N ILE A 160 31.06 -9.63 17.04
CA ILE A 160 30.02 -8.75 17.58
C ILE A 160 29.02 -8.49 16.48
N TRP A 161 27.76 -8.85 16.73
CA TRP A 161 26.63 -8.63 15.85
C TRP A 161 25.94 -7.31 16.17
N ASP A 162 25.61 -6.54 15.13
CA ASP A 162 24.70 -5.40 15.23
C ASP A 162 23.26 -5.89 14.95
N LEU A 163 22.40 -5.82 15.96
CA LEU A 163 21.01 -6.27 15.93
C LEU A 163 20.01 -5.13 15.71
N SER A 164 20.49 -3.91 15.48
CA SER A 164 19.65 -2.74 15.17
C SER A 164 18.75 -2.88 13.94
N PRO A 165 19.12 -3.65 12.89
CA PRO A 165 18.20 -3.90 11.77
C PRO A 165 16.85 -4.50 12.20
N PHE A 166 16.79 -5.20 13.34
CA PHE A 166 15.53 -5.72 13.88
C PHE A 166 14.67 -4.65 14.57
N LEU A 167 15.26 -3.55 15.04
CA LEU A 167 14.50 -2.39 15.52
C LEU A 167 13.91 -1.60 14.36
N GLU A 168 14.65 -1.46 13.25
CA GLU A 168 14.14 -0.80 12.05
C GLU A 168 12.87 -1.50 11.54
N LEU A 169 12.83 -2.83 11.60
CA LEU A 169 11.63 -3.60 11.26
C LEU A 169 10.39 -3.16 12.06
N LEU A 170 10.56 -2.82 13.34
CA LEU A 170 9.46 -2.31 14.17
C LEU A 170 9.00 -0.93 13.69
N ASP A 171 9.92 -0.05 13.27
CA ASP A 171 9.55 1.25 12.71
C ASP A 171 8.77 1.12 11.41
N TRP A 172 9.22 0.22 10.54
CA TRP A 172 8.57 -0.11 9.28
C TRP A 172 7.16 -0.64 9.50
N SER A 173 6.99 -1.56 10.46
CA SER A 173 5.69 -2.11 10.84
C SER A 173 4.74 -1.03 11.36
N GLN A 174 5.20 -0.17 12.28
CA GLN A 174 4.39 0.94 12.80
C GLN A 174 4.03 1.95 11.71
N ALA A 175 4.98 2.28 10.84
CA ALA A 175 4.78 3.22 9.75
C ALA A 175 3.78 2.67 8.71
N LEU A 176 3.81 1.37 8.44
CA LEU A 176 2.82 0.70 7.60
C LEU A 176 1.43 0.70 8.26
N SER A 177 1.33 0.26 9.52
CA SER A 177 0.04 0.26 10.25
C SER A 177 -0.59 1.64 10.25
N GLN A 178 0.20 2.69 10.53
CA GLN A 178 -0.26 4.08 10.42
C GLN A 178 -0.84 4.38 9.02
N PHE A 179 -0.17 3.96 7.95
CA PHE A 179 -0.66 4.20 6.59
C PHE A 179 -1.94 3.41 6.29
N LEU A 180 -1.99 2.11 6.61
CA LEU A 180 -3.12 1.22 6.31
C LEU A 180 -4.38 1.52 7.12
N GLU A 181 -4.23 2.13 8.31
CA GLU A 181 -5.33 2.47 9.21
C GLU A 181 -5.82 3.91 9.03
N THR A 182 -4.96 4.84 8.62
CA THR A 182 -5.29 6.28 8.61
C THR A 182 -5.11 6.98 7.26
N GLY A 183 -4.44 6.32 6.31
CA GLY A 183 -4.01 6.92 5.04
C GLY A 183 -2.78 7.82 5.17
N ASN A 184 -2.17 7.94 6.35
CA ASN A 184 -0.96 8.73 6.55
C ASN A 184 0.31 7.90 6.32
N ALA A 185 0.95 8.12 5.17
CA ALA A 185 2.20 7.46 4.80
C ALA A 185 3.47 8.28 5.09
N SER A 186 3.41 9.37 5.86
CA SER A 186 4.55 10.29 6.00
C SER A 186 5.78 9.61 6.60
N LYS A 187 5.61 8.80 7.65
CA LYS A 187 6.70 8.04 8.27
C LYS A 187 7.22 6.95 7.32
N LEU A 188 6.32 6.22 6.67
CA LEU A 188 6.66 5.13 5.75
C LEU A 188 7.44 5.63 4.53
N GLY A 189 6.97 6.73 3.93
CA GLY A 189 7.62 7.37 2.80
C GLY A 189 9.01 7.93 3.15
N ALA A 190 9.16 8.50 4.36
CA ALA A 190 10.45 8.96 4.87
C ALA A 190 11.45 7.80 5.05
N LEU A 191 11.06 6.74 5.76
CA LEU A 191 11.89 5.53 5.96
C LEU A 191 12.31 4.91 4.62
N THR A 192 11.38 4.81 3.68
CA THR A 192 11.64 4.29 2.32
C THR A 192 12.63 5.16 1.56
N THR A 193 12.50 6.47 1.66
CA THR A 193 13.39 7.41 0.97
C THR A 193 14.79 7.41 1.58
N GLU A 194 14.89 7.32 2.91
CA GLU A 194 16.13 7.30 3.66
C GLU A 194 16.92 6.02 3.37
N HIS A 195 16.30 4.85 3.58
CA HIS A 195 16.92 3.56 3.31
C HIS A 195 17.38 3.44 1.85
N ALA A 196 16.53 3.81 0.89
CA ALA A 196 16.91 3.80 -0.52
C ALA A 196 18.09 4.75 -0.81
N THR A 197 18.19 5.88 -0.10
CA THR A 197 19.31 6.83 -0.28
C THR A 197 20.63 6.27 0.22
N GLU A 198 20.63 5.50 1.31
CA GLU A 198 21.80 4.82 1.84
C GLU A 198 22.28 3.72 0.90
N GLU A 199 21.37 2.88 0.42
CA GLU A 199 21.67 1.83 -0.56
C GLU A 199 22.19 2.40 -1.90
N ILE A 200 21.66 3.55 -2.36
CA ILE A 200 22.20 4.25 -3.53
C ILE A 200 23.66 4.71 -3.28
N LYS A 201 23.99 5.21 -2.08
CA LYS A 201 25.37 5.60 -1.75
C LYS A 201 26.30 4.40 -1.79
N SER A 202 25.89 3.28 -1.18
CA SER A 202 26.63 2.02 -1.19
C SER A 202 26.84 1.48 -2.62
N ALA A 203 25.78 1.43 -3.43
CA ALA A 203 25.84 0.97 -4.81
C ALA A 203 26.77 1.85 -5.69
N ASN A 204 26.81 3.17 -5.44
CA ASN A 204 27.74 4.06 -6.14
C ASN A 204 29.21 3.78 -5.80
N GLN A 205 29.52 3.48 -4.54
CA GLN A 205 30.87 3.13 -4.12
C GLN A 205 31.33 1.81 -4.75
N ASN A 206 30.40 0.86 -4.92
CA ASN A 206 30.66 -0.45 -5.50
C ASN A 206 30.47 -0.52 -7.03
N GLN A 207 30.16 0.60 -7.69
CA GLN A 207 29.88 0.68 -9.14
C GLN A 207 28.77 -0.28 -9.64
N ASP A 208 27.79 -0.57 -8.79
CA ASP A 208 26.65 -1.44 -9.13
C ASP A 208 25.47 -0.62 -9.69
N PHE A 209 25.47 -0.45 -11.02
CA PHE A 209 24.46 0.36 -11.72
C PHE A 209 23.05 -0.24 -11.68
N ALA A 210 22.93 -1.57 -11.70
CA ALA A 210 21.63 -2.24 -11.69
C ALA A 210 20.94 -2.02 -10.34
N ARG A 211 21.67 -2.28 -9.25
CA ARG A 211 21.21 -2.06 -7.87
C ARG A 211 20.84 -0.59 -7.65
N ARG A 212 21.67 0.34 -8.13
CA ARG A 212 21.40 1.79 -8.07
C ARG A 212 20.07 2.17 -8.73
N ASN A 213 19.78 1.68 -9.93
CA ASN A 213 18.55 2.04 -10.66
C ASN A 213 17.28 1.57 -9.93
N THR A 214 17.33 0.38 -9.35
CA THR A 214 16.19 -0.14 -8.58
C THR A 214 15.99 0.63 -7.28
N PHE A 215 17.06 0.96 -6.54
CA PHE A 215 16.92 1.81 -5.35
C PHE A 215 16.47 3.24 -5.69
N ASN A 216 16.73 3.76 -6.89
CA ASN A 216 16.09 5.00 -7.35
C ASN A 216 14.56 4.84 -7.51
N SER A 217 14.09 3.67 -7.93
CA SER A 217 12.66 3.36 -8.00
C SER A 217 12.05 3.24 -6.59
N LEU A 218 12.74 2.57 -5.65
CA LEU A 218 12.34 2.53 -4.24
C LEU A 218 12.27 3.93 -3.61
N LYS A 219 13.26 4.78 -3.89
CA LYS A 219 13.27 6.18 -3.47
C LYS A 219 12.08 6.96 -4.06
N SER A 220 11.73 6.68 -5.32
CA SER A 220 10.58 7.30 -5.98
C SER A 220 9.26 6.81 -5.40
N LEU A 221 9.16 5.53 -5.02
CA LEU A 221 8.04 4.99 -4.26
C LEU A 221 7.89 5.70 -2.91
N GLY A 222 8.97 5.85 -2.13
CA GLY A 222 8.92 6.55 -0.84
C GLY A 222 8.41 7.99 -0.94
N LYS A 223 8.86 8.73 -1.95
CA LYS A 223 8.32 10.07 -2.27
C LYS A 223 6.85 9.99 -2.69
N GLY A 224 6.50 9.04 -3.54
CA GLY A 224 5.14 8.83 -4.01
C GLY A 224 4.16 8.52 -2.88
N LEU A 225 4.55 7.69 -1.90
CA LEU A 225 3.76 7.42 -0.70
C LEU A 225 3.52 8.71 0.11
N THR A 226 4.54 9.56 0.25
CA THR A 226 4.41 10.85 0.92
C THR A 226 3.41 11.76 0.20
N GLU A 227 3.47 11.80 -1.14
CA GLU A 227 2.55 12.60 -1.96
C GLU A 227 1.11 12.06 -1.94
N ILE A 228 0.93 10.72 -1.94
CA ILE A 228 -0.37 10.07 -1.76
C ILE A 228 -0.94 10.42 -0.38
N SER A 229 -0.13 10.36 0.68
CA SER A 229 -0.54 10.77 2.03
C SER A 229 -1.11 12.20 2.05
N LEU A 230 -0.42 13.14 1.40
CA LEU A 230 -0.88 14.52 1.26
C LEU A 230 -2.13 14.64 0.41
N GLY A 231 -2.23 13.87 -0.69
CA GLY A 231 -3.40 13.83 -1.56
C GLY A 231 -4.63 13.32 -0.82
N LEU A 232 -4.47 12.26 -0.01
CA LEU A 232 -5.51 11.74 0.86
C LEU A 232 -5.89 12.78 1.89
N ALA A 233 -4.93 13.32 2.65
CA ALA A 233 -5.17 14.37 3.67
C ALA A 233 -5.92 15.59 3.11
N GLY A 234 -5.62 16.01 1.89
CA GLY A 234 -6.25 17.16 1.23
C GLY A 234 -7.48 16.84 0.38
N ASN A 235 -7.96 15.60 0.38
CA ASN A 235 -9.02 15.10 -0.51
C ASN A 235 -8.84 15.50 -1.98
N ARG A 236 -7.63 15.34 -2.50
CA ARG A 236 -7.27 15.70 -3.88
C ARG A 236 -7.58 14.56 -4.84
N THR A 237 -8.87 14.20 -4.94
CA THR A 237 -9.38 13.07 -5.74
C THR A 237 -8.80 13.04 -7.17
N GLY A 238 -8.79 14.18 -7.86
CA GLY A 238 -8.23 14.27 -9.22
C GLY A 238 -6.72 14.03 -9.30
N GLU A 239 -5.94 14.47 -8.30
CA GLU A 239 -4.49 14.24 -8.23
C GLU A 239 -4.16 12.77 -7.90
N LEU A 240 -4.96 12.16 -7.02
CA LEU A 240 -4.79 10.76 -6.62
C LEU A 240 -5.12 9.79 -7.77
N LEU A 241 -6.23 10.02 -8.46
CA LEU A 241 -6.82 9.06 -9.40
C LEU A 241 -6.39 9.27 -10.85
N VAL A 242 -5.99 10.48 -11.25
CA VAL A 242 -5.63 10.76 -12.65
C VAL A 242 -4.17 11.16 -12.74
N ASP A 243 -3.42 10.44 -13.56
CA ASP A 243 -2.03 10.77 -13.81
C ASP A 243 -1.89 11.94 -14.81
N ARG A 244 -1.99 13.18 -14.30
CA ARG A 244 -1.96 14.41 -15.13
C ARG A 244 -0.66 15.20 -15.05
N ALA A 245 0.25 14.89 -14.10
CA ALA A 245 1.30 15.82 -13.71
C ALA A 245 2.72 15.23 -13.79
N LYS A 246 3.68 16.08 -14.17
CA LYS A 246 5.12 15.88 -13.94
C LYS A 246 5.54 16.10 -12.47
N THR A 247 4.63 16.54 -11.59
CA THR A 247 4.98 17.12 -10.28
C THR A 247 4.44 16.40 -9.05
N ARG A 248 3.42 15.53 -9.16
CA ARG A 248 2.89 14.73 -8.04
C ARG A 248 2.59 13.29 -8.47
N CYS A 249 2.73 12.35 -7.56
CA CYS A 249 2.56 10.91 -7.78
C CYS A 249 1.09 10.51 -7.61
N SER A 250 0.52 9.98 -8.69
CA SER A 250 -0.79 9.32 -8.66
C SER A 250 -0.68 7.92 -8.05
N VAL A 251 -1.82 7.34 -7.72
CA VAL A 251 -1.89 5.94 -7.26
C VAL A 251 -1.27 4.98 -8.29
N ALA A 252 -1.57 5.17 -9.58
CA ALA A 252 -1.01 4.34 -10.65
C ALA A 252 0.53 4.42 -10.72
N ARG A 253 1.10 5.62 -10.58
CA ARG A 253 2.56 5.81 -10.61
C ARG A 253 3.25 5.22 -9.37
N ALA A 254 2.60 5.25 -8.21
CA ALA A 254 3.13 4.60 -7.01
C ALA A 254 3.18 3.07 -7.20
N LEU A 255 2.14 2.48 -7.77
CA LEU A 255 2.10 1.05 -8.08
C LEU A 255 3.17 0.66 -9.12
N GLU A 256 3.37 1.48 -10.16
CA GLU A 256 4.44 1.25 -11.14
C GLU A 256 5.84 1.25 -10.48
N ASN A 257 6.11 2.19 -9.58
CA ASN A 257 7.38 2.23 -8.84
C ASN A 257 7.53 1.04 -7.88
N LEU A 258 6.42 0.59 -7.27
CA LEU A 258 6.38 -0.59 -6.41
C LEU A 258 6.77 -1.85 -7.19
N ASP A 259 6.21 -2.04 -8.39
CA ASP A 259 6.55 -3.18 -9.24
C ASP A 259 8.03 -3.15 -9.67
N LYS A 260 8.56 -1.97 -10.03
CA LYS A 260 9.98 -1.80 -10.38
C LYS A 260 10.95 -2.17 -9.25
N CYS A 261 10.54 -2.03 -7.98
CA CYS A 261 11.42 -2.36 -6.85
C CYS A 261 11.12 -3.71 -6.18
N ARG A 262 10.09 -4.44 -6.61
CA ARG A 262 9.58 -5.63 -5.91
C ARG A 262 10.64 -6.72 -5.70
N GLU A 263 11.39 -7.06 -6.73
CA GLU A 263 12.38 -8.16 -6.67
C GLU A 263 13.52 -7.87 -5.69
N ILE A 264 14.08 -6.65 -5.70
CA ILE A 264 15.16 -6.28 -4.79
C ILE A 264 14.64 -6.17 -3.36
N VAL A 265 13.44 -5.62 -3.15
CA VAL A 265 12.86 -5.58 -1.80
C VAL A 265 12.65 -7.01 -1.28
N ALA A 266 12.22 -7.96 -2.11
CA ALA A 266 12.10 -9.37 -1.70
C ALA A 266 13.44 -10.05 -1.38
N SER A 267 14.49 -9.74 -2.13
CA SER A 267 15.84 -10.29 -1.92
C SER A 267 16.53 -9.69 -0.69
N ASP A 268 16.57 -8.36 -0.63
CA ASP A 268 17.47 -7.63 0.25
C ASP A 268 16.76 -7.16 1.53
N LEU A 269 15.44 -7.04 1.49
CA LEU A 269 14.60 -6.58 2.61
C LEU A 269 13.35 -7.45 2.75
N PRO A 270 13.45 -8.79 2.91
CA PRO A 270 12.30 -9.70 2.88
C PRO A 270 11.11 -9.27 3.75
N PRO A 271 11.31 -8.71 4.97
CA PRO A 271 10.19 -8.22 5.77
C PRO A 271 9.40 -7.08 5.11
N LEU A 272 10.08 -6.19 4.37
CA LEU A 272 9.43 -5.09 3.64
C LEU A 272 8.64 -5.58 2.43
N ALA A 273 9.02 -6.73 1.85
CA ALA A 273 8.29 -7.29 0.70
C ALA A 273 6.85 -7.66 1.07
N LEU A 274 6.62 -8.17 2.28
CA LEU A 274 5.27 -8.41 2.81
C LEU A 274 4.50 -7.09 2.98
N LEU A 275 5.17 -6.03 3.43
CA LEU A 275 4.56 -4.70 3.57
C LEU A 275 4.14 -4.11 2.21
N LEU A 276 4.92 -4.34 1.15
CA LEU A 276 4.58 -3.89 -0.20
C LEU A 276 3.27 -4.52 -0.72
N HIS A 277 3.01 -5.79 -0.37
CA HIS A 277 1.77 -6.45 -0.76
C HIS A 277 0.54 -5.74 -0.17
N GLU A 278 0.60 -5.34 1.09
CA GLU A 278 -0.49 -4.60 1.76
C GLU A 278 -0.72 -3.22 1.13
N ILE A 279 0.37 -2.51 0.80
CA ILE A 279 0.29 -1.22 0.09
C ILE A 279 -0.39 -1.40 -1.27
N GLN A 280 0.03 -2.41 -2.03
CA GLN A 280 -0.56 -2.71 -3.33
C GLN A 280 -2.06 -3.02 -3.17
N SER A 281 -2.43 -3.92 -2.26
CA SER A 281 -3.82 -4.31 -2.00
C SER A 281 -4.71 -3.11 -1.67
N MET A 282 -4.18 -2.14 -0.91
CA MET A 282 -4.89 -0.90 -0.59
C MET A 282 -5.07 0.03 -1.80
N LEU A 283 -4.06 0.14 -2.66
CA LEU A 283 -3.99 1.15 -3.72
C LEU A 283 -4.53 0.68 -5.07
N GLU A 284 -4.32 -0.59 -5.41
CA GLU A 284 -4.67 -1.21 -6.70
C GLU A 284 -6.15 -1.04 -7.10
N PRO A 285 -7.14 -1.14 -6.17
CA PRO A 285 -8.56 -0.92 -6.52
C PRO A 285 -8.87 0.47 -7.10
N MET A 286 -8.02 1.47 -6.85
CA MET A 286 -8.19 2.85 -7.32
C MET A 286 -7.38 3.17 -8.59
N SER A 287 -6.55 2.23 -9.07
CA SER A 287 -5.49 2.47 -10.06
C SER A 287 -5.95 2.67 -11.51
N GLN A 288 -7.25 2.63 -11.78
CA GLN A 288 -7.78 2.64 -13.16
C GLN A 288 -7.51 3.94 -13.93
N GLY A 289 -6.98 5.00 -13.30
CA GLY A 289 -6.44 6.17 -14.01
C GLY A 289 -7.49 7.16 -14.54
N PHE A 290 -8.78 6.88 -14.37
CA PHE A 290 -9.87 7.73 -14.83
C PHE A 290 -10.75 8.16 -13.65
N VAL A 291 -11.49 9.26 -13.85
CA VAL A 291 -12.50 9.77 -12.89
C VAL A 291 -13.91 9.81 -13.50
N HIS A 292 -14.03 9.49 -14.79
CA HIS A 292 -15.27 9.40 -15.56
C HIS A 292 -15.45 7.97 -16.10
N GLY A 293 -16.63 7.68 -16.67
CA GLY A 293 -16.94 6.35 -17.19
C GLY A 293 -16.96 5.25 -16.13
N GLN A 294 -17.15 3.99 -16.53
CA GLN A 294 -17.28 2.87 -15.59
C GLN A 294 -16.04 2.69 -14.71
N SER A 295 -14.85 2.78 -15.32
CA SER A 295 -13.57 2.66 -14.62
C SER A 295 -13.35 3.80 -13.63
N GLY A 296 -13.73 5.03 -14.00
CA GLY A 296 -13.65 6.17 -13.08
C GLY A 296 -14.61 6.08 -11.91
N VAL A 297 -15.84 5.61 -12.14
CA VAL A 297 -16.80 5.33 -11.06
C VAL A 297 -16.24 4.33 -10.06
N LYS A 298 -15.65 3.23 -10.55
CA LYS A 298 -14.97 2.26 -9.68
C LYS A 298 -13.86 2.94 -8.87
N SER A 299 -12.97 3.71 -9.50
CA SER A 299 -11.85 4.36 -8.82
C SER A 299 -12.26 5.30 -7.69
N TRP A 300 -13.18 6.24 -7.91
CA TRP A 300 -13.57 7.18 -6.85
C TRP A 300 -14.49 6.54 -5.80
N LEU A 301 -15.25 5.49 -6.12
CA LEU A 301 -15.97 4.71 -5.11
C LEU A 301 -15.01 3.96 -4.19
N GLN A 302 -13.95 3.37 -4.72
CA GLN A 302 -12.92 2.73 -3.90
C GLN A 302 -12.21 3.76 -3.01
N LEU A 303 -11.93 4.96 -3.52
CA LEU A 303 -11.42 6.05 -2.69
C LEU A 303 -12.40 6.47 -1.58
N ALA A 304 -13.70 6.55 -1.88
CA ALA A 304 -14.73 6.86 -0.88
C ALA A 304 -14.82 5.76 0.19
N LYS A 305 -14.77 4.48 -0.20
CA LYS A 305 -14.70 3.32 0.71
C LYS A 305 -13.45 3.37 1.58
N LEU A 306 -12.32 3.80 1.01
CA LEU A 306 -11.08 3.95 1.75
C LEU A 306 -11.17 5.08 2.79
N TYR A 307 -11.72 6.25 2.44
CA TYR A 307 -11.98 7.30 3.42
C TYR A 307 -12.94 6.87 4.52
N LEU A 308 -13.98 6.10 4.18
CA LEU A 308 -14.90 5.53 5.16
C LEU A 308 -14.16 4.61 6.14
N LYS A 309 -13.30 3.71 5.63
CA LYS A 309 -12.45 2.83 6.44
C LYS A 309 -11.55 3.61 7.40
N PHE A 310 -11.01 4.75 6.97
CA PHE A 310 -10.19 5.64 7.81
C PHE A 310 -11.00 6.49 8.79
N GLY A 311 -12.33 6.38 8.84
CA GLY A 311 -13.19 7.25 9.66
C GLY A 311 -13.27 8.70 9.16
N ARG A 312 -12.86 8.95 7.90
CA ARG A 312 -12.81 10.28 7.28
C ARG A 312 -14.12 10.60 6.56
N TYR A 313 -15.20 10.73 7.33
CA TYR A 313 -16.56 10.86 6.82
C TYR A 313 -16.77 12.09 5.93
N ALA A 314 -16.18 13.24 6.27
CA ALA A 314 -16.25 14.46 5.46
C ALA A 314 -15.62 14.23 4.07
N ASP A 315 -14.47 13.57 4.02
CA ASP A 315 -13.77 13.28 2.78
C ASP A 315 -14.52 12.26 1.93
N CYS A 316 -15.04 11.19 2.56
CA CYS A 316 -15.91 10.22 1.92
C CYS A 316 -17.11 10.90 1.25
N SER A 317 -17.86 11.73 2.01
CA SER A 317 -19.04 12.43 1.50
C SER A 317 -18.71 13.38 0.34
N ALA A 318 -17.57 14.05 0.40
CA ALA A 318 -17.10 14.94 -0.66
C ALA A 318 -16.67 14.16 -1.91
N THR A 319 -15.96 13.05 -1.75
CA THR A 319 -15.58 12.16 -2.87
C THR A 319 -16.81 11.59 -3.57
N LEU A 320 -17.82 11.14 -2.83
CA LEU A 320 -19.09 10.68 -3.41
C LEU A 320 -19.77 11.81 -4.20
N ARG A 321 -19.87 13.01 -3.62
CA ARG A 321 -20.51 14.16 -4.26
C ARG A 321 -19.80 14.56 -5.56
N GLU A 322 -18.48 14.74 -5.52
CA GLU A 322 -17.70 15.12 -6.70
C GLU A 322 -17.66 14.00 -7.74
N GLY A 323 -17.57 12.74 -7.30
CA GLY A 323 -17.63 11.56 -8.17
C GLY A 323 -18.92 11.52 -8.98
N LEU A 324 -20.07 11.72 -8.34
CA LEU A 324 -21.37 11.77 -9.00
C LEU A 324 -21.50 12.89 -10.04
N LEU A 325 -20.93 14.06 -9.77
CA LEU A 325 -20.92 15.18 -10.73
C LEU A 325 -20.06 14.86 -11.96
N ASN A 326 -18.96 14.12 -11.78
CA ASN A 326 -18.01 13.81 -12.85
C ASN A 326 -18.40 12.61 -13.73
N ILE A 327 -19.48 11.88 -13.41
CA ILE A 327 -19.90 10.68 -14.17
C ILE A 327 -20.07 10.97 -15.66
N LYS A 328 -20.62 12.14 -16.01
CA LYS A 328 -21.00 12.49 -17.39
C LYS A 328 -20.14 13.58 -18.02
N ILE A 329 -19.04 13.97 -17.37
CA ILE A 329 -18.17 15.04 -17.88
C ILE A 329 -17.10 14.42 -18.76
N ASP A 330 -16.93 14.96 -19.96
CA ASP A 330 -15.85 14.60 -20.88
C ASP A 330 -14.49 14.80 -20.18
N PRO A 331 -13.54 13.83 -20.26
CA PRO A 331 -12.20 13.97 -19.72
C PRO A 331 -11.50 15.31 -20.02
N ALA A 332 -11.74 15.90 -21.19
CA ALA A 332 -11.20 17.19 -21.62
C ALA A 332 -11.74 18.39 -20.82
N HIS A 333 -12.89 18.23 -20.15
CA HIS A 333 -13.64 19.30 -19.48
C HIS A 333 -13.82 19.11 -17.97
N LEU A 334 -13.15 18.13 -17.37
CA LEU A 334 -13.17 17.78 -15.93
C LEU A 334 -13.00 18.96 -14.94
N PHE A 335 -12.41 20.06 -15.39
CA PHE A 335 -12.19 21.26 -14.59
C PHE A 335 -12.93 22.50 -15.09
N SER A 336 -13.81 22.38 -16.09
CA SER A 336 -14.62 23.49 -16.58
C SER A 336 -15.88 23.66 -15.73
N GLU A 337 -16.14 24.88 -15.24
CA GLU A 337 -17.29 25.16 -14.36
C GLU A 337 -18.64 25.08 -15.08
N LYS A 338 -18.67 25.33 -16.41
CA LYS A 338 -19.90 25.52 -17.18
C LYS A 338 -20.71 24.25 -17.45
N GLU A 339 -20.10 23.06 -17.38
CA GLU A 339 -20.75 21.79 -17.76
C GLU A 339 -21.19 20.91 -16.57
N ARG A 340 -20.89 21.30 -15.32
CA ARG A 340 -21.19 20.53 -14.09
C ARG A 340 -22.68 20.40 -13.75
N HIS A 341 -23.55 21.06 -14.52
CA HIS A 341 -24.99 21.17 -14.25
C HIS A 341 -25.84 20.31 -15.19
N SER A 342 -25.57 19.02 -15.32
CA SER A 342 -26.65 18.11 -15.73
C SER A 342 -26.46 16.67 -15.26
N SER A 343 -27.45 16.21 -14.49
CA SER A 343 -28.09 14.88 -14.55
C SER A 343 -27.78 13.76 -13.53
N ALA A 344 -28.88 13.06 -13.22
CA ALA A 344 -29.09 11.61 -13.07
C ALA A 344 -29.45 11.04 -11.68
N LEU A 345 -29.08 11.65 -10.55
CA LEU A 345 -29.36 11.03 -9.23
C LEU A 345 -30.24 11.85 -8.27
N GLY A 346 -30.89 12.91 -8.79
CA GLY A 346 -31.96 13.70 -8.15
C GLY A 346 -31.97 13.72 -6.61
N VAL A 347 -32.66 12.76 -6.01
CA VAL A 347 -32.84 12.63 -4.55
C VAL A 347 -31.58 12.16 -3.83
N LEU A 348 -30.89 11.13 -4.35
CA LEU A 348 -29.66 10.59 -3.73
C LEU A 348 -28.51 11.60 -3.74
N ALA A 349 -28.33 12.31 -4.86
CA ALA A 349 -27.34 13.37 -4.96
C ALA A 349 -27.62 14.51 -3.96
N LYS A 350 -28.90 14.83 -3.75
CA LYS A 350 -29.33 15.82 -2.76
C LYS A 350 -29.04 15.36 -1.33
N THR A 351 -29.35 14.12 -0.97
CA THR A 351 -29.08 13.61 0.39
C THR A 351 -27.59 13.53 0.70
N ILE A 352 -26.75 13.17 -0.28
CA ILE A 352 -25.29 13.20 -0.15
C ILE A 352 -24.81 14.64 0.05
N PHE A 353 -25.33 15.59 -0.73
CA PHE A 353 -25.00 17.02 -0.62
C PHE A 353 -25.37 17.57 0.78
N ASP A 354 -26.55 17.23 1.29
CA ASP A 354 -27.02 17.68 2.60
C ASP A 354 -26.14 17.15 3.74
N LEU A 355 -25.75 15.87 3.70
CA LEU A 355 -24.84 15.28 4.68
C LEU A 355 -23.43 15.85 4.57
N ARG A 356 -22.90 16.02 3.35
CA ARG A 356 -21.59 16.62 3.13
C ARG A 356 -21.52 18.03 3.69
N ASN A 357 -22.57 18.84 3.48
CA ASN A 357 -22.60 20.20 4.03
C ASN A 357 -22.71 20.19 5.54
N ASP A 358 -23.49 19.29 6.13
CA ASP A 358 -23.55 19.12 7.58
C ASP A 358 -22.17 18.83 8.19
N LEU A 359 -21.43 17.88 7.59
CA LEU A 359 -20.07 17.53 7.99
C LEU A 359 -19.10 18.70 7.83
N ASN A 360 -19.11 19.38 6.69
CA ASN A 360 -18.20 20.49 6.42
C ASN A 360 -18.52 21.76 7.22
N HIS A 361 -19.78 21.93 7.64
CA HIS A 361 -20.18 22.97 8.58
C HIS A 361 -20.08 22.51 10.04
N ALA A 362 -19.45 21.37 10.32
CA ALA A 362 -19.23 20.84 11.67
C ALA A 362 -20.51 20.77 12.52
N GLY A 363 -21.67 20.48 11.91
CA GLY A 363 -22.95 20.39 12.59
C GLY A 363 -23.59 21.74 12.98
N TYR A 364 -23.02 22.89 12.60
CA TYR A 364 -23.61 24.21 12.86
C TYR A 364 -24.80 24.51 11.91
N ARG A 365 -25.89 23.75 12.05
CA ARG A 365 -27.15 23.94 11.33
C ARG A 365 -28.36 23.60 12.19
N SER A 366 -29.56 23.92 11.71
CA SER A 366 -30.82 23.77 12.48
C SER A 366 -31.20 22.33 12.82
N ASN A 367 -30.78 21.35 12.02
CA ASN A 367 -31.04 19.93 12.24
C ASN A 367 -29.84 19.09 11.74
N PRO A 368 -28.74 19.01 12.51
CA PRO A 368 -27.57 18.23 12.12
C PRO A 368 -27.87 16.73 12.21
N SER A 369 -27.19 15.94 11.39
CA SER A 369 -27.24 14.48 11.47
C SER A 369 -26.62 14.02 12.80
N LYS A 370 -27.23 12.99 13.39
CA LYS A 370 -26.67 12.34 14.59
C LYS A 370 -25.36 11.64 14.25
N THR A 371 -24.35 11.77 15.10
CA THR A 371 -23.02 11.21 14.84
C THR A 371 -23.05 9.70 14.58
N GLU A 372 -23.91 8.98 15.29
CA GLU A 372 -24.00 7.51 15.25
C GLU A 372 -24.54 6.98 13.91
N VAL A 373 -25.24 7.81 13.12
CA VAL A 373 -25.83 7.40 11.84
C VAL A 373 -25.02 7.86 10.63
N ILE A 374 -23.96 8.65 10.81
CA ILE A 374 -23.17 9.20 9.70
C ILE A 374 -22.52 8.08 8.91
N GLN A 375 -21.89 7.13 9.61
CA GLN A 375 -21.24 5.98 8.97
C GLN A 375 -22.25 5.14 8.18
N SER A 376 -23.36 4.74 8.80
CA SER A 376 -24.39 3.92 8.12
C SER A 376 -25.01 4.65 6.93
N ASN A 377 -25.20 5.98 7.01
CA ASN A 377 -25.68 6.77 5.88
C ASN A 377 -24.68 6.77 4.71
N LEU A 378 -23.37 6.85 4.97
CA LEU A 378 -22.34 6.79 3.94
C LEU A 378 -22.25 5.39 3.32
N GLU A 379 -22.35 4.33 4.13
CA GLU A 379 -22.45 2.94 3.66
C GLU A 379 -23.67 2.77 2.74
N ASP A 380 -24.84 3.25 3.16
CA ASP A 380 -26.07 3.26 2.37
C ASP A 380 -25.92 4.04 1.05
N PHE A 381 -25.23 5.19 1.07
CA PHE A 381 -24.99 5.97 -0.14
C PHE A 381 -24.08 5.23 -1.10
N ILE A 382 -22.99 4.64 -0.62
CA ILE A 382 -22.08 3.82 -1.42
C ILE A 382 -22.86 2.67 -2.07
N GLN A 383 -23.65 1.93 -1.28
CA GLN A 383 -24.42 0.80 -1.79
C GLN A 383 -25.44 1.24 -2.84
N LYS A 384 -26.21 2.30 -2.59
CA LYS A 384 -27.19 2.83 -3.56
C LYS A 384 -26.54 3.32 -4.86
N ILE A 385 -25.35 3.90 -4.78
CA ILE A 385 -24.58 4.29 -5.96
C ILE A 385 -24.14 3.05 -6.74
N GLU A 386 -23.62 2.04 -6.05
CA GLU A 386 -23.20 0.78 -6.69
C GLU A 386 -24.37 0.09 -7.37
N ASP A 387 -25.50 -0.04 -6.67
CA ASP A 387 -26.73 -0.65 -7.21
C ASP A 387 -27.28 0.15 -8.40
N SER A 388 -27.20 1.49 -8.35
CA SER A 388 -27.74 2.33 -9.43
C SER A 388 -26.82 2.39 -10.65
N ILE A 389 -25.51 2.41 -10.48
CA ILE A 389 -24.56 2.59 -11.59
C ILE A 389 -24.14 1.25 -12.19
N PHE A 390 -23.97 0.22 -11.36
CA PHE A 390 -23.55 -1.12 -11.79
C PHE A 390 -24.69 -2.12 -11.87
N ALA A 391 -25.95 -1.65 -11.88
CA ALA A 391 -27.10 -2.49 -12.22
C ALA A 391 -26.82 -3.27 -13.52
N PRO A 392 -27.13 -4.59 -13.60
CA PRO A 392 -26.82 -5.39 -14.78
C PRO A 392 -27.39 -4.80 -16.08
N VAL A 393 -26.52 -4.45 -17.02
CA VAL A 393 -26.87 -3.90 -18.33
C VAL A 393 -26.61 -4.95 -19.41
N PHE A 394 -27.59 -5.09 -20.31
CA PHE A 394 -27.40 -5.75 -21.58
C PHE A 394 -27.16 -4.70 -22.68
N VAL A 395 -26.00 -4.75 -23.32
CA VAL A 395 -25.65 -3.81 -24.40
C VAL A 395 -26.10 -4.36 -25.74
N ASN A 396 -26.80 -3.55 -26.53
CA ASN A 396 -27.08 -3.84 -27.93
C ASN A 396 -26.05 -3.13 -28.82
N LEU A 397 -25.07 -3.88 -29.33
CA LEU A 397 -24.12 -3.47 -30.36
C LEU A 397 -24.53 -4.11 -31.68
N SER A 398 -25.61 -3.58 -32.27
CA SER A 398 -26.05 -3.97 -33.60
C SER A 398 -26.63 -2.78 -34.36
N ASN A 399 -26.80 -2.96 -35.66
CA ASN A 399 -27.50 -2.00 -36.51
C ASN A 399 -29.02 -1.98 -36.30
N HIS A 400 -29.55 -2.76 -35.34
CA HIS A 400 -30.99 -2.88 -35.08
C HIS A 400 -31.33 -2.40 -33.65
N PRO A 401 -31.77 -1.15 -33.49
CA PRO A 401 -32.10 -0.54 -32.20
C PRO A 401 -33.13 -1.35 -31.38
N SER A 402 -32.97 -1.33 -30.05
CA SER A 402 -33.75 -2.14 -29.13
C SER A 402 -35.23 -1.74 -29.03
N ASP A 403 -35.58 -0.50 -29.36
CA ASP A 403 -36.96 0.00 -29.43
C ASP A 403 -37.80 -0.68 -30.53
N LYS A 404 -37.14 -1.23 -31.55
CA LYS A 404 -37.77 -1.97 -32.67
C LYS A 404 -37.81 -3.47 -32.44
N TRP A 405 -37.34 -3.95 -31.29
CA TRP A 405 -37.29 -5.38 -31.02
C TRP A 405 -38.68 -5.96 -30.78
N SER A 406 -38.87 -7.19 -31.25
CA SER A 406 -40.03 -8.00 -30.89
C SER A 406 -40.01 -8.36 -29.40
N GLU A 407 -41.18 -8.65 -28.82
CA GLU A 407 -41.27 -9.13 -27.44
C GLU A 407 -40.44 -10.38 -27.17
N ALA A 408 -40.25 -11.23 -28.19
CA ALA A 408 -39.43 -12.43 -28.10
C ALA A 408 -37.94 -12.11 -27.93
N GLN A 409 -37.44 -11.07 -28.63
CA GLN A 409 -36.06 -10.59 -28.48
C GLN A 409 -35.83 -10.01 -27.09
N THR A 410 -36.73 -9.14 -26.64
CA THR A 410 -36.64 -8.52 -25.31
C THR A 410 -36.71 -9.58 -24.20
N ARG A 411 -37.62 -10.56 -24.29
CA ARG A 411 -37.68 -11.68 -23.35
C ARG A 411 -36.42 -12.53 -23.34
N ALA A 412 -35.83 -12.81 -24.51
CA ALA A 412 -34.59 -13.57 -24.60
C ALA A 412 -33.42 -12.85 -23.92
N VAL A 413 -33.35 -11.52 -24.05
CA VAL A 413 -32.34 -10.70 -23.35
C VAL A 413 -32.57 -10.69 -21.84
N MET A 414 -33.81 -10.49 -21.39
CA MET A 414 -34.12 -10.49 -19.95
C MET A 414 -33.88 -11.86 -19.28
N ALA A 415 -33.87 -12.94 -20.06
CA ALA A 415 -33.58 -14.29 -19.59
C ALA A 415 -32.07 -14.66 -19.63
N VAL A 416 -31.20 -13.75 -20.06
CA VAL A 416 -29.74 -13.99 -20.05
C VAL A 416 -29.28 -14.23 -18.60
N PRO A 417 -28.58 -15.34 -18.31
CA PRO A 417 -28.10 -15.63 -16.97
C PRO A 417 -27.14 -14.54 -16.50
N CYS A 418 -27.37 -14.05 -15.28
CA CYS A 418 -26.52 -13.08 -14.63
C CYS A 418 -26.27 -13.53 -13.19
N PRO A 419 -25.03 -13.50 -12.70
CA PRO A 419 -24.64 -14.19 -11.47
C PRO A 419 -25.28 -13.65 -10.19
N PHE A 420 -25.92 -12.47 -10.23
CA PHE A 420 -26.39 -11.78 -9.01
C PHE A 420 -27.79 -11.15 -9.12
N ALA A 421 -28.31 -10.87 -10.32
CA ALA A 421 -29.64 -10.28 -10.54
C ALA A 421 -30.06 -10.41 -12.01
N ALA A 422 -31.34 -10.15 -12.32
CA ALA A 422 -31.81 -10.05 -13.70
C ALA A 422 -31.25 -8.79 -14.41
N ILE A 423 -31.25 -8.78 -15.74
CA ILE A 423 -30.92 -7.59 -16.54
C ILE A 423 -31.84 -6.44 -16.14
N ALA A 424 -31.25 -5.33 -15.68
CA ALA A 424 -31.98 -4.15 -15.24
C ALA A 424 -32.39 -3.24 -16.40
N LYS A 425 -31.57 -3.16 -17.45
CA LYS A 425 -31.87 -2.36 -18.65
C LYS A 425 -31.11 -2.84 -19.89
N ILE A 426 -31.67 -2.51 -21.05
CA ILE A 426 -31.04 -2.65 -22.36
C ILE A 426 -30.53 -1.28 -22.79
N VAL A 427 -29.29 -1.19 -23.26
CA VAL A 427 -28.70 0.06 -23.75
C VAL A 427 -28.20 -0.13 -25.17
N ASP A 428 -28.70 0.67 -26.10
CA ASP A 428 -28.22 0.72 -27.48
C ASP A 428 -26.89 1.48 -27.55
N VAL A 429 -25.87 0.81 -28.08
CA VAL A 429 -24.58 1.43 -28.44
C VAL A 429 -24.43 1.32 -29.95
N ASN A 430 -24.18 2.44 -30.61
CA ASN A 430 -24.13 2.50 -32.06
C ASN A 430 -23.04 1.57 -32.61
N PHE A 431 -23.42 0.61 -33.45
CA PHE A 431 -22.44 -0.16 -34.22
C PHE A 431 -21.93 0.72 -35.37
N PRO A 432 -20.64 1.04 -35.44
CA PRO A 432 -20.13 1.99 -36.41
C PRO A 432 -20.18 1.43 -37.84
N ALA A 433 -20.34 2.31 -38.82
CA ALA A 433 -20.07 1.97 -40.21
C ALA A 433 -18.57 1.73 -40.36
N VAL A 434 -18.21 0.62 -41.01
CA VAL A 434 -16.83 0.23 -41.30
C VAL A 434 -16.54 0.57 -42.76
N ASP A 435 -15.47 1.32 -43.02
CA ASP A 435 -15.03 1.57 -44.39
C ASP A 435 -14.42 0.26 -44.95
N PRO A 436 -14.84 -0.21 -46.13
CA PRO A 436 -14.21 -1.37 -46.77
C PRO A 436 -12.69 -1.24 -47.00
N ALA A 437 -12.13 -0.03 -46.93
CA ALA A 437 -10.69 0.23 -46.99
C ALA A 437 -9.95 0.11 -45.64
N ASP A 438 -10.66 0.08 -44.51
CA ASP A 438 -10.04 -0.02 -43.17
C ASP A 438 -9.36 -1.39 -42.99
N ASP A 439 -8.15 -1.38 -42.41
CA ASP A 439 -7.40 -2.59 -42.08
C ASP A 439 -7.62 -3.05 -40.62
N THR A 440 -7.08 -4.22 -40.27
CA THR A 440 -7.28 -4.79 -38.93
C THR A 440 -6.79 -3.88 -37.78
N PRO A 441 -5.60 -3.25 -37.85
CA PRO A 441 -5.20 -2.21 -36.88
C PRO A 441 -6.19 -1.06 -36.72
N ASP A 442 -6.80 -0.58 -37.80
CA ASP A 442 -7.79 0.49 -37.71
C ASP A 442 -9.10 0.02 -37.05
N LEU A 443 -9.56 -1.19 -37.37
CA LEU A 443 -10.71 -1.81 -36.68
C LEU A 443 -10.43 -2.11 -35.20
N ALA A 444 -9.19 -2.45 -34.84
CA ALA A 444 -8.80 -2.67 -33.45
C ALA A 444 -8.94 -1.39 -32.61
N LYS A 445 -8.52 -0.23 -33.13
CA LYS A 445 -8.72 1.07 -32.46
C LYS A 445 -10.20 1.39 -32.24
N ILE A 446 -11.05 1.05 -33.23
CA ILE A 446 -12.50 1.24 -33.12
C ILE A 446 -13.08 0.32 -32.03
N ALA A 447 -12.69 -0.95 -32.02
CA ALA A 447 -13.11 -1.92 -31.00
C ALA A 447 -12.69 -1.48 -29.59
N GLU A 448 -11.43 -1.09 -29.40
CA GLU A 448 -10.89 -0.59 -28.13
C GLU A 448 -11.69 0.60 -27.62
N LYS A 449 -12.04 1.55 -28.50
CA LYS A 449 -12.87 2.70 -28.15
C LYS A 449 -14.27 2.29 -27.71
N ILE A 450 -14.93 1.38 -28.43
CA ILE A 450 -16.26 0.87 -28.06
C ILE A 450 -16.22 0.18 -26.68
N ILE A 451 -15.19 -0.64 -26.45
CA ILE A 451 -15.02 -1.37 -25.18
C ILE A 451 -14.76 -0.40 -24.02
N HIS A 452 -13.95 0.64 -24.25
CA HIS A 452 -13.69 1.69 -23.28
C HIS A 452 -14.96 2.48 -22.91
N ASP A 453 -15.82 2.75 -23.89
CA ASP A 453 -17.02 3.59 -23.74
C ASP A 453 -18.28 2.79 -23.37
N LEU A 454 -18.17 1.52 -22.96
CA LEU A 454 -19.31 0.69 -22.58
C LEU A 454 -20.12 1.32 -21.43
N PRO A 455 -21.46 1.17 -21.45
CA PRO A 455 -22.30 1.52 -20.32
C PRO A 455 -21.84 0.82 -19.02
N PRO A 456 -21.78 1.53 -17.89
CA PRO A 456 -21.53 0.90 -16.59
C PRO A 456 -22.53 -0.21 -16.28
N GLY A 457 -22.04 -1.28 -15.67
CA GLY A 457 -22.85 -2.46 -15.33
C GLY A 457 -23.05 -3.44 -16.49
N THR A 458 -22.37 -3.24 -17.64
CA THR A 458 -22.43 -4.21 -18.76
C THR A 458 -21.97 -5.59 -18.31
N VAL A 459 -22.90 -6.55 -18.36
CA VAL A 459 -22.67 -7.97 -18.02
C VAL A 459 -22.80 -8.87 -19.23
N ALA A 460 -23.53 -8.41 -20.25
CA ALA A 460 -23.68 -9.11 -21.51
C ALA A 460 -23.90 -8.12 -22.67
N ALA A 461 -23.57 -8.55 -23.88
CA ALA A 461 -23.77 -7.76 -25.08
C ALA A 461 -24.30 -8.60 -26.25
N LEU A 462 -25.23 -8.06 -27.02
CA LEU A 462 -25.51 -8.51 -28.38
C LEU A 462 -24.51 -7.83 -29.30
N VAL A 463 -23.62 -8.59 -29.94
CA VAL A 463 -22.65 -8.07 -30.91
C VAL A 463 -23.02 -8.63 -32.28
N GLN A 464 -23.40 -7.76 -33.21
CA GLN A 464 -23.83 -8.18 -34.53
C GLN A 464 -23.70 -7.06 -35.57
N GLY A 465 -22.71 -7.18 -36.46
CA GLY A 465 -22.46 -6.25 -37.54
C GLY A 465 -21.37 -6.75 -38.49
N GLU A 466 -20.39 -5.90 -38.82
CA GLU A 466 -19.21 -6.26 -39.62
C GLU A 466 -18.41 -7.37 -38.92
N TYR A 467 -17.91 -8.34 -39.68
CA TYR A 467 -17.39 -9.61 -39.16
C TYR A 467 -16.10 -9.45 -38.36
N ILE A 468 -15.13 -8.68 -38.87
CA ILE A 468 -13.83 -8.51 -38.23
C ILE A 468 -13.97 -7.64 -36.98
N LEU A 469 -14.68 -6.52 -37.09
CA LEU A 469 -14.95 -5.64 -35.96
C LEU A 469 -15.74 -6.36 -34.86
N SER A 470 -16.77 -7.13 -35.22
CA SER A 470 -17.52 -7.93 -34.24
C SER A 470 -16.62 -8.93 -33.52
N THR A 471 -15.67 -9.56 -34.23
CA THR A 471 -14.72 -10.51 -33.63
C THR A 471 -13.81 -9.83 -32.60
N LEU A 472 -13.25 -8.67 -32.95
CA LEU A 472 -12.38 -7.89 -32.07
C LEU A 472 -13.13 -7.38 -30.82
N ILE A 473 -14.37 -6.90 -31.00
CA ILE A 473 -15.24 -6.49 -29.89
C ILE A 473 -15.52 -7.69 -28.97
N VAL A 474 -15.90 -8.85 -29.52
CA VAL A 474 -16.19 -10.05 -28.70
C VAL A 474 -14.96 -10.49 -27.92
N GLN A 475 -13.78 -10.51 -28.53
CA GLN A 475 -12.53 -10.85 -27.83
C GLN A 475 -12.27 -9.92 -26.65
N GLY A 476 -12.36 -8.60 -26.87
CA GLY A 476 -12.11 -7.62 -25.81
C GLY A 476 -13.18 -7.65 -24.71
N LEU A 477 -14.45 -7.84 -25.05
CA LEU A 477 -15.53 -8.00 -24.08
C LEU A 477 -15.35 -9.27 -23.22
N GLN A 478 -14.99 -10.40 -23.84
CA GLN A 478 -14.75 -11.65 -23.13
C GLN A 478 -13.52 -11.58 -22.20
N ALA A 479 -12.48 -10.82 -22.57
CA ALA A 479 -11.35 -10.54 -21.69
C ALA A 479 -11.77 -9.78 -20.41
N LEU A 480 -12.87 -9.03 -20.48
CA LEU A 480 -13.51 -8.36 -19.34
C LEU A 480 -14.58 -9.21 -18.65
N SER A 481 -14.68 -10.50 -19.00
CA SER A 481 -15.70 -11.44 -18.51
C SER A 481 -17.15 -11.02 -18.83
N ILE A 482 -17.36 -10.32 -19.96
CA ILE A 482 -18.68 -9.94 -20.47
C ILE A 482 -19.18 -11.00 -21.46
N ASP A 483 -20.39 -11.51 -21.22
CA ASP A 483 -20.98 -12.54 -22.05
C ASP A 483 -21.50 -11.97 -23.39
N CYS A 484 -20.98 -12.47 -24.51
CA CYS A 484 -21.36 -12.01 -25.84
C CYS A 484 -22.35 -12.94 -26.53
N TYR A 485 -23.35 -12.35 -27.20
CA TYR A 485 -24.41 -13.05 -27.93
C TYR A 485 -24.57 -12.49 -29.34
N THR A 486 -25.11 -13.30 -30.24
CA THR A 486 -25.62 -12.87 -31.56
C THR A 486 -27.07 -13.32 -31.72
N ALA A 487 -27.88 -12.54 -32.44
CA ALA A 487 -29.28 -12.85 -32.66
C ALA A 487 -29.39 -13.75 -33.90
N THR A 488 -30.08 -14.88 -33.74
CA THR A 488 -30.30 -15.81 -34.84
C THR A 488 -31.71 -15.62 -35.39
N THR A 489 -31.81 -15.60 -36.72
CA THR A 489 -33.07 -15.36 -37.43
C THR A 489 -33.33 -16.39 -38.50
N HIS A 490 -34.58 -16.80 -38.66
CA HIS A 490 -35.04 -17.46 -39.87
C HIS A 490 -35.31 -16.41 -40.95
N ARG A 491 -34.68 -16.58 -42.11
CA ARG A 491 -34.91 -15.74 -43.28
C ARG A 491 -36.06 -16.33 -44.10
N ASN A 492 -37.16 -15.59 -44.20
CA ASN A 492 -38.25 -15.90 -45.10
C ASN A 492 -38.17 -14.99 -46.33
N VAL A 493 -38.27 -15.55 -47.53
CA VAL A 493 -38.21 -14.79 -48.78
C VAL A 493 -39.54 -14.97 -49.48
N ILE A 494 -40.28 -13.86 -49.62
CA ILE A 494 -41.57 -13.81 -50.29
C ILE A 494 -41.34 -13.13 -51.63
N ASP A 495 -41.56 -13.87 -52.72
CA ASP A 495 -41.55 -13.30 -54.06
C ASP A 495 -42.84 -12.52 -54.29
N LEU A 496 -42.72 -11.23 -54.58
CA LEU A 496 -43.83 -10.33 -54.84
C LEU A 496 -44.24 -10.39 -56.32
N PRO A 497 -45.52 -10.11 -56.65
CA PRO A 497 -46.04 -10.19 -58.02
C PRO A 497 -45.33 -9.28 -59.05
N ASP A 498 -44.61 -8.25 -58.59
CA ASP A 498 -43.86 -7.31 -59.43
C ASP A 498 -42.38 -7.71 -59.64
N GLY A 499 -42.01 -8.95 -59.27
CA GLY A 499 -40.64 -9.46 -59.36
C GLY A 499 -39.70 -8.98 -58.26
N LYS A 500 -40.21 -8.18 -57.29
CA LYS A 500 -39.45 -7.83 -56.09
C LYS A 500 -39.47 -8.98 -55.09
N LYS A 501 -38.46 -9.02 -54.21
CA LYS A 501 -38.39 -9.98 -53.11
C LYS A 501 -38.52 -9.24 -51.78
N LEU A 502 -39.53 -9.59 -51.00
CA LEU A 502 -39.60 -9.19 -49.60
C LEU A 502 -38.84 -10.22 -48.78
N THR A 503 -37.76 -9.79 -48.13
CA THR A 503 -37.05 -10.64 -47.17
C THR A 503 -37.48 -10.25 -45.77
N GLU A 504 -38.08 -11.18 -45.04
CA GLU A 504 -38.45 -11.03 -43.63
C GLU A 504 -37.50 -11.87 -42.76
N PHE A 505 -37.08 -11.31 -41.64
CA PHE A 505 -36.22 -11.99 -40.68
C PHE A 505 -37.00 -12.21 -39.39
N LYS A 506 -37.28 -13.46 -39.06
CA LYS A 506 -37.96 -13.83 -37.82
C LYS A 506 -36.93 -14.26 -36.78
N PHE A 507 -36.88 -13.56 -35.64
CA PHE A 507 -36.01 -13.93 -34.52
C PHE A 507 -36.33 -15.33 -33.99
N GLU A 508 -35.28 -16.12 -33.75
CA GLU A 508 -35.35 -17.47 -33.19
C GLU A 508 -34.84 -17.48 -31.75
N ARG A 509 -33.56 -17.11 -31.55
CA ARG A 509 -32.93 -17.07 -30.22
C ARG A 509 -31.66 -16.23 -30.22
N LEU A 510 -31.21 -15.87 -29.02
CA LEU A 510 -29.82 -15.47 -28.80
C LEU A 510 -28.93 -16.71 -28.80
N ARG A 511 -27.79 -16.60 -29.47
CA ARG A 511 -26.72 -17.61 -29.47
C ARG A 511 -25.49 -16.99 -28.84
N LYS A 512 -24.97 -17.61 -27.78
CA LYS A 512 -23.74 -17.17 -27.13
C LYS A 512 -22.55 -17.41 -28.06
N TYR A 513 -21.64 -16.44 -28.15
CA TYR A 513 -20.35 -16.62 -28.82
C TYR A 513 -19.51 -17.67 -28.07
N PRO A 514 -18.71 -18.49 -28.77
CA PRO A 514 -17.70 -19.30 -28.10
C PRO A 514 -16.65 -18.40 -27.43
N GLY A 515 -15.92 -18.92 -26.44
CA GLY A 515 -14.78 -18.21 -25.85
C GLY A 515 -13.67 -18.04 -26.88
N LEU A 516 -13.51 -16.82 -27.38
CA LEU A 516 -12.43 -16.44 -28.28
C LEU A 516 -11.19 -16.18 -27.41
N ARG A 517 -10.11 -16.92 -27.66
CA ARG A 517 -8.82 -16.72 -27.00
C ARG A 517 -8.00 -15.66 -27.72
#